data_AF-A3VK30-F1
#
_entry.id   AF-A3VK30-F1
#
_cell.length_a   1.000
_cell.length_b   1.000
_cell.length_c   1.000
_cell.angle_alpha   90.00
_cell.angle_beta   90.00
_cell.angle_gamma   90.00
#
_symmetry.space_group_name_H-M   'P 1'
#
loop_
_entity.id
_entity.type
_entity.pdbx_description
1 polymer ?
#
loop_
_entity_poly.entity_id
_entity_poly.type
_entity_poly.pdbx_seq_one_letter_code
_entity_poly.pdbx_strand_id
1 'polypeptide(L)'
;MARIIGGIGASHSPTIGFAKDTNKHNDPAWKPIFDGFDVVRQWVQDKEIDVIFLIYNDHVTSFYFDHYPFFSMGIDDTYFPADEGGGPRDVPPAKGHLGLSQHIAMALTADEFDMSFFQGKPVDHGMLSPLSMLGDADGPWPGKVVPLHCGLLQLPIPSPLRMWKLGKSLRKAIESYPEDLNVAIMATGGLSHQVHGERAGFINEDWDDEFLRLIETDPEKLANMRLAEYVVNGGMEGAEVIMWLIMRGALSDDVTLKHKMTYAPSVTNIATMILEDNGAPATEAANEAYREHIGYHLAGADQVEGTHPLTHARSQAAFRINSFLHDLIKPEHRDRFRTDFDALAAERGLTDEEIALIKGRKWIEMIHYGVSFFMLEKMAAVLGVPNPEVYAAFRGETLEEFQKSRKVAITYGVGGGDKAKALNEA
;
A
#
# COMPACT_ATOMS: atom_id res chain seq x y z
N MET A 1 21.51 2.42 8.82
CA MET A 1 20.13 2.66 9.27
C MET A 1 19.52 3.69 8.36
N ALA A 2 18.24 3.55 8.06
CA ALA A 2 17.57 4.45 7.14
C ALA A 2 17.44 5.83 7.79
N ARG A 3 17.54 6.86 6.96
CA ARG A 3 17.49 8.27 7.38
C ARG A 3 16.42 8.99 6.58
N ILE A 4 15.62 9.80 7.26
CA ILE A 4 14.67 10.69 6.62
C ILE A 4 15.44 11.93 6.18
N ILE A 5 15.45 12.20 4.87
CA ILE A 5 16.15 13.35 4.30
C ILE A 5 15.25 14.59 4.24
N GLY A 6 13.95 14.38 4.09
CA GLY A 6 12.99 15.45 4.00
C GLY A 6 11.61 15.00 3.55
N GLY A 7 10.69 15.96 3.51
CA GLY A 7 9.33 15.78 3.04
C GLY A 7 9.07 16.54 1.74
N ILE A 8 8.23 15.95 0.90
CA ILE A 8 7.77 16.53 -0.36
C ILE A 8 6.25 16.65 -0.29
N GLY A 9 5.73 17.86 -0.45
CA GLY A 9 4.30 18.07 -0.74
C GLY A 9 4.12 18.22 -2.24
N ALA A 10 3.21 17.47 -2.86
CA ALA A 10 2.95 17.57 -4.30
C ALA A 10 1.50 17.24 -4.66
N SER A 11 0.78 18.18 -5.29
CA SER A 11 -0.55 17.86 -5.81
C SER A 11 -0.51 16.67 -6.78
N HIS A 12 -1.58 15.88 -6.83
CA HIS A 12 -1.66 14.69 -7.69
C HIS A 12 -2.72 14.76 -8.79
N SER A 13 -3.29 15.94 -9.05
CA SER A 13 -4.33 16.12 -10.08
C SER A 13 -3.98 15.35 -11.37
N PRO A 14 -4.92 14.65 -12.00
CA PRO A 14 -4.67 13.92 -13.25
C PRO A 14 -4.21 14.85 -14.38
N THR A 15 -4.47 16.15 -14.24
CA THR A 15 -3.93 17.25 -15.05
C THR A 15 -2.41 17.18 -15.20
N ILE A 16 -1.68 16.83 -14.14
CA ILE A 16 -0.21 16.73 -14.16
C ILE A 16 0.24 15.57 -15.05
N GLY A 17 -0.33 14.38 -14.83
CA GLY A 17 -0.09 13.21 -15.68
C GLY A 17 -0.44 13.48 -17.15
N PHE A 18 -1.61 14.07 -17.42
CA PHE A 18 -2.00 14.46 -18.77
C PHE A 18 -1.00 15.40 -19.43
N ALA A 19 -0.53 16.43 -18.70
CA ALA A 19 0.46 17.38 -19.22
C ALA A 19 1.75 16.68 -19.63
N LYS A 20 2.24 15.76 -18.79
CA LYS A 20 3.44 14.97 -19.05
C LYS A 20 3.25 14.09 -20.28
N ASP A 21 2.18 13.30 -20.30
CA ASP A 21 1.92 12.30 -21.35
C ASP A 21 1.66 12.96 -22.72
N THR A 22 1.21 14.22 -22.73
CA THR A 22 0.97 15.01 -23.96
C THR A 22 2.08 16.02 -24.29
N ASN A 23 3.26 15.87 -23.67
CA ASN A 23 4.47 16.67 -23.93
C ASN A 23 4.28 18.19 -23.76
N LYS A 24 3.51 18.62 -22.76
CA LYS A 24 3.17 20.05 -22.52
C LYS A 24 4.26 20.88 -21.82
N HIS A 25 5.45 20.33 -21.61
CA HIS A 25 6.58 21.00 -20.94
C HIS A 25 6.89 22.43 -21.44
N ASN A 26 6.79 22.67 -22.75
CA ASN A 26 7.06 23.98 -23.36
C ASN A 26 5.81 24.85 -23.55
N ASP A 27 4.62 24.35 -23.23
CA ASP A 27 3.38 25.11 -23.32
C ASP A 27 3.31 26.12 -22.16
N PRO A 28 3.24 27.45 -22.40
CA PRO A 28 3.29 28.46 -21.35
C PRO A 28 2.23 28.29 -20.26
N ALA A 29 1.06 27.70 -20.58
CA ALA A 29 0.00 27.45 -19.61
C ALA A 29 0.28 26.26 -18.68
N TRP A 30 1.23 25.39 -19.04
CA TRP A 30 1.57 24.19 -18.27
C TRP A 30 2.96 24.25 -17.68
N LYS A 31 3.85 25.05 -18.29
CA LYS A 31 5.24 25.24 -17.88
C LYS A 31 5.43 25.45 -16.37
N PRO A 32 4.60 26.26 -15.66
CA PRO A 32 4.78 26.42 -14.21
C PRO A 32 4.63 25.11 -13.41
N ILE A 33 3.80 24.16 -13.87
CA ILE A 33 3.69 22.84 -13.25
C ILE A 33 5.03 22.10 -13.36
N PHE A 34 5.59 22.06 -14.57
CA PHE A 34 6.88 21.40 -14.83
C PHE A 34 8.02 22.06 -14.06
N ASP A 35 8.08 23.39 -14.01
CA ASP A 35 9.13 24.12 -13.29
C ASP A 35 9.16 23.75 -11.79
N GLY A 36 7.98 23.61 -11.16
CA GLY A 36 7.90 23.17 -9.76
C GLY A 36 8.37 21.72 -9.57
N PHE A 37 7.95 20.81 -10.44
CA PHE A 37 8.37 19.40 -10.38
C PHE A 37 9.83 19.17 -10.79
N ASP A 38 10.41 20.01 -11.64
CA ASP A 38 11.82 19.95 -12.01
C ASP A 38 12.71 20.22 -10.79
N VAL A 39 12.33 21.15 -9.92
CA VAL A 39 13.02 21.38 -8.63
C VAL A 39 12.91 20.18 -7.71
N VAL A 40 11.72 19.55 -7.63
CA VAL A 40 11.52 18.32 -6.85
C VAL A 40 12.37 17.18 -7.38
N ARG A 41 12.36 16.95 -8.70
CA ARG A 41 13.18 15.91 -9.35
C ARG A 41 14.66 16.14 -9.09
N GLN A 42 15.14 17.38 -9.26
CA GLN A 42 16.54 17.71 -8.99
C GLN A 42 16.92 17.47 -7.53
N TRP A 43 16.06 17.85 -6.58
CA TRP A 43 16.31 17.60 -5.16
C TRP A 43 16.36 16.10 -4.84
N VAL A 44 15.45 15.30 -5.41
CA VAL A 44 15.44 13.83 -5.26
C VAL A 44 16.75 13.21 -5.79
N GLN A 45 17.27 13.73 -6.91
CA GLN A 45 18.55 13.30 -7.49
C GLN A 45 19.74 13.75 -6.63
N ASP A 46 19.81 15.04 -6.26
CA ASP A 46 20.91 15.63 -5.48
C ASP A 46 21.06 15.01 -4.10
N LYS A 47 19.94 14.59 -3.50
CA LYS A 47 19.91 13.92 -2.20
C LYS A 47 20.05 12.40 -2.29
N GLU A 48 20.21 11.86 -3.49
CA GLU A 48 20.35 10.43 -3.75
C GLU A 48 19.25 9.63 -3.02
N ILE A 49 17.98 10.04 -3.17
CA ILE A 49 16.87 9.37 -2.48
C ILE A 49 16.72 7.95 -3.02
N ASP A 50 16.80 6.96 -2.13
CA ASP A 50 16.65 5.54 -2.44
C ASP A 50 15.17 5.13 -2.45
N VAL A 51 14.40 5.65 -1.49
CA VAL A 51 13.00 5.27 -1.28
C VAL A 51 12.12 6.49 -0.97
N ILE A 52 10.95 6.54 -1.60
CA ILE A 52 9.89 7.48 -1.25
C ILE A 52 8.78 6.73 -0.50
N PHE A 53 8.53 7.11 0.75
CA PHE A 53 7.27 6.75 1.41
C PHE A 53 6.17 7.67 0.85
N LEU A 54 5.27 7.11 0.04
CA LEU A 54 4.33 7.87 -0.79
C LEU A 54 2.91 7.79 -0.22
N ILE A 55 2.40 8.90 0.30
CA ILE A 55 1.06 9.04 0.88
C ILE A 55 0.12 9.61 -0.18
N TYR A 56 -0.96 8.90 -0.49
CA TYR A 56 -1.96 9.28 -1.47
C TYR A 56 -3.35 8.75 -1.08
N ASN A 57 -4.40 9.21 -1.75
CA ASN A 57 -5.70 8.55 -1.77
C ASN A 57 -5.96 8.00 -3.17
N ASP A 58 -6.64 6.84 -3.20
CA ASP A 58 -7.18 6.23 -4.41
C ASP A 58 -8.56 6.84 -4.66
N HIS A 59 -8.84 7.11 -5.93
CA HIS A 59 -10.04 7.80 -6.41
C HIS A 59 -11.10 6.79 -6.82
N VAL A 60 -11.36 5.81 -5.94
CA VAL A 60 -12.39 4.78 -6.11
C VAL A 60 -12.12 3.89 -7.33
N THR A 61 -10.83 3.57 -7.54
CA THR A 61 -10.37 2.71 -8.63
C THR A 61 -9.99 1.33 -8.09
N SER A 62 -8.94 1.27 -7.27
CA SER A 62 -8.48 0.02 -6.65
C SER A 62 -9.10 -0.24 -5.28
N PHE A 63 -9.59 0.81 -4.62
CA PHE A 63 -10.27 0.74 -3.34
C PHE A 63 -11.72 1.21 -3.52
N TYR A 64 -12.64 0.25 -3.61
CA TYR A 64 -14.06 0.53 -3.78
C TYR A 64 -14.78 0.62 -2.43
N PHE A 65 -15.97 1.20 -2.43
CA PHE A 65 -16.74 1.47 -1.21
C PHE A 65 -17.25 0.22 -0.46
N ASP A 66 -17.14 -0.98 -1.05
CA ASP A 66 -17.41 -2.24 -0.35
C ASP A 66 -16.29 -2.62 0.64
N HIS A 67 -15.07 -2.13 0.40
CA HIS A 67 -13.94 -2.26 1.30
C HIS A 67 -13.00 -1.06 1.15
N TYR A 68 -13.28 -0.01 1.92
CA TYR A 68 -12.58 1.27 1.87
C TYR A 68 -11.85 1.56 3.20
N PRO A 69 -10.57 1.18 3.35
CA PRO A 69 -9.81 1.33 4.58
C PRO A 69 -9.31 2.76 4.81
N PHE A 70 -9.20 3.18 6.07
CA PHE A 70 -8.60 4.47 6.42
C PHE A 70 -7.12 4.58 6.05
N PHE A 71 -6.34 3.53 6.35
CA PHE A 71 -4.93 3.44 6.04
C PHE A 71 -4.66 2.06 5.43
N SER A 72 -4.24 2.01 4.16
CA SER A 72 -3.84 0.75 3.52
C SER A 72 -2.46 0.88 2.90
N MET A 73 -1.52 0.06 3.36
CA MET A 73 -0.14 0.14 2.91
C MET A 73 0.18 -0.97 1.91
N GLY A 74 0.86 -0.61 0.83
CA GLY A 74 1.34 -1.57 -0.16
C GLY A 74 2.54 -2.33 0.41
N ILE A 75 2.47 -3.65 0.32
CA ILE A 75 3.54 -4.57 0.75
C ILE A 75 4.09 -5.40 -0.42
N ASP A 76 3.94 -4.87 -1.64
CA ASP A 76 4.36 -5.50 -2.90
C ASP A 76 5.66 -4.91 -3.45
N ASP A 77 6.28 -5.60 -4.41
CA ASP A 77 7.53 -5.18 -5.06
C ASP A 77 7.34 -4.39 -6.35
N THR A 78 6.12 -4.36 -6.88
CA THR A 78 5.79 -3.71 -8.14
C THR A 78 4.34 -3.21 -8.12
N TYR A 79 4.12 -1.97 -8.55
CA TYR A 79 2.78 -1.36 -8.63
C TYR A 79 2.52 -0.90 -10.07
N PHE A 80 1.49 -1.45 -10.69
CA PHE A 80 1.12 -1.19 -12.09
C PHE A 80 0.08 -0.08 -12.21
N PRO A 81 0.07 0.71 -13.31
CA PRO A 81 -0.98 1.69 -13.56
C PRO A 81 -2.37 1.06 -13.62
N ALA A 82 -3.31 1.67 -12.91
CA ALA A 82 -4.71 1.29 -12.96
C ALA A 82 -5.37 1.77 -14.25
N ASP A 83 -6.37 1.01 -14.69
CA ASP A 83 -7.34 1.48 -15.65
C ASP A 83 -8.40 2.28 -14.89
N GLU A 84 -8.44 3.59 -15.16
CA GLU A 84 -9.39 4.53 -14.54
C GLU A 84 -10.62 4.77 -15.42
N GLY A 85 -10.91 3.83 -16.34
CA GLY A 85 -12.00 3.87 -17.31
C GLY A 85 -11.58 4.34 -18.71
N GLY A 86 -10.34 4.77 -18.87
CA GLY A 86 -9.73 5.22 -20.13
C GLY A 86 -8.63 4.29 -20.67
N GLY A 87 -8.44 3.12 -20.06
CA GLY A 87 -7.25 2.30 -20.22
C GLY A 87 -6.14 2.72 -19.25
N PRO A 88 -5.21 1.81 -18.91
CA PRO A 88 -4.06 2.15 -18.07
C PRO A 88 -3.10 3.11 -18.78
N ARG A 89 -2.52 4.05 -18.03
CA ARG A 89 -1.46 4.95 -18.55
C ARG A 89 -0.23 4.15 -19.00
N ASP A 90 0.40 4.58 -20.09
CA ASP A 90 1.67 4.03 -20.57
C ASP A 90 2.86 4.61 -19.78
N VAL A 91 2.92 4.27 -18.49
CA VAL A 91 4.03 4.62 -17.61
C VAL A 91 4.64 3.36 -16.99
N PRO A 92 5.96 3.30 -16.78
CA PRO A 92 6.59 2.16 -16.14
C PRO A 92 5.99 1.87 -14.75
N PRO A 93 5.83 0.60 -14.37
CA PRO A 93 5.40 0.24 -13.02
C PRO A 93 6.38 0.76 -11.95
N ALA A 94 5.85 1.30 -10.86
CA ALA A 94 6.66 1.74 -9.72
C ALA A 94 7.26 0.52 -9.01
N LYS A 95 8.52 0.63 -8.54
CA LYS A 95 9.21 -0.43 -7.81
C LYS A 95 8.98 -0.28 -6.31
N GLY A 96 8.45 -1.31 -5.67
CA GLY A 96 8.22 -1.36 -4.24
C GLY A 96 9.46 -1.76 -3.44
N HIS A 97 9.58 -1.27 -2.20
CA HIS A 97 10.62 -1.70 -1.27
C HIS A 97 10.06 -2.71 -0.24
N LEU A 98 10.14 -4.02 -0.54
CA LEU A 98 9.57 -5.08 0.31
C LEU A 98 10.01 -5.00 1.78
N GLY A 99 11.32 -5.02 2.05
CA GLY A 99 11.83 -5.04 3.43
C GLY A 99 11.34 -3.87 4.27
N LEU A 100 11.55 -2.64 3.78
CA LEU A 100 11.05 -1.43 4.43
C LEU A 100 9.52 -1.41 4.60
N SER A 101 8.74 -1.78 3.57
CA SER A 101 7.27 -1.81 3.67
C SER A 101 6.80 -2.77 4.76
N GLN A 102 7.40 -3.96 4.87
CA GLN A 102 7.05 -4.96 5.87
C GLN A 102 7.49 -4.52 7.28
N HIS A 103 8.64 -3.87 7.40
CA HIS A 103 9.11 -3.30 8.67
C HIS A 103 8.17 -2.22 9.18
N ILE A 104 7.79 -1.26 8.32
CA ILE A 104 6.84 -0.20 8.68
C ILE A 104 5.47 -0.79 9.02
N ALA A 105 5.03 -1.84 8.32
CA ALA A 105 3.74 -2.50 8.57
C ALA A 105 3.67 -3.08 9.99
N MET A 106 4.74 -3.73 10.42
CA MET A 106 4.85 -4.26 11.77
C MET A 106 4.94 -3.12 12.79
N ALA A 107 5.71 -2.08 12.51
CA ALA A 107 5.89 -0.95 13.42
C ALA A 107 4.61 -0.15 13.68
N LEU A 108 3.85 0.18 12.64
CA LEU A 108 2.59 0.91 12.79
C LEU A 108 1.54 0.07 13.53
N THR A 109 1.50 -1.25 13.28
CA THR A 109 0.63 -2.17 14.03
C THR A 109 1.03 -2.23 15.51
N ALA A 110 2.35 -2.28 15.81
CA ALA A 110 2.85 -2.31 17.19
C ALA A 110 2.55 -1.01 17.95
N ASP A 111 2.55 0.13 17.26
CA ASP A 111 2.14 1.44 17.77
C ASP A 111 0.59 1.63 17.84
N GLU A 112 -0.19 0.56 17.72
CA GLU A 112 -1.66 0.56 17.81
C GLU A 112 -2.36 1.43 16.73
N PHE A 113 -1.83 1.41 15.51
CA PHE A 113 -2.57 1.82 14.33
C PHE A 113 -3.25 0.61 13.67
N ASP A 114 -4.56 0.74 13.44
CA ASP A 114 -5.33 -0.24 12.67
C ASP A 114 -5.00 -0.08 11.19
N MET A 115 -4.11 -0.94 10.70
CA MET A 115 -3.62 -0.92 9.32
C MET A 115 -4.35 -1.94 8.46
N SER A 116 -4.58 -1.58 7.20
CA SER A 116 -4.86 -2.50 6.10
C SER A 116 -3.60 -2.67 5.24
N PHE A 117 -3.52 -3.76 4.49
CA PHE A 117 -2.38 -4.04 3.60
C PHE A 117 -2.88 -4.54 2.24
N PHE A 118 -2.19 -4.19 1.16
CA PHE A 118 -2.57 -4.61 -0.18
C PHE A 118 -1.37 -5.07 -1.03
N GLN A 119 -1.67 -5.95 -1.99
CA GLN A 119 -0.77 -6.55 -2.97
C GLN A 119 -1.53 -6.75 -4.27
N GLY A 120 -0.85 -6.70 -5.42
CA GLY A 120 -1.44 -6.97 -6.73
C GLY A 120 -2.58 -6.04 -7.18
N LYS A 121 -2.90 -4.99 -6.42
CA LYS A 121 -3.81 -3.93 -6.85
C LYS A 121 -3.04 -2.97 -7.74
N PRO A 122 -3.60 -2.55 -8.88
CA PRO A 122 -3.00 -1.46 -9.63
C PRO A 122 -3.16 -0.13 -8.87
N VAL A 123 -2.42 0.90 -9.24
CA VAL A 123 -2.40 2.21 -8.57
C VAL A 123 -2.83 3.30 -9.53
N ASP A 124 -3.65 4.23 -9.04
CA ASP A 124 -4.28 5.28 -9.83
C ASP A 124 -3.40 6.55 -9.95
N HIS A 125 -3.98 7.60 -10.52
CA HIS A 125 -3.34 8.90 -10.68
C HIS A 125 -2.92 9.55 -9.35
N GLY A 126 -3.58 9.25 -8.22
CA GLY A 126 -3.22 9.80 -6.92
C GLY A 126 -1.77 9.50 -6.54
N MET A 127 -1.29 8.32 -6.93
CA MET A 127 0.11 7.94 -6.81
C MET A 127 0.93 8.28 -8.06
N LEU A 128 0.46 7.88 -9.23
CA LEU A 128 1.29 7.87 -10.45
C LEU A 128 1.44 9.24 -11.11
N SER A 129 0.51 10.16 -10.90
CA SER A 129 0.58 11.50 -11.50
C SER A 129 1.85 12.24 -11.04
N PRO A 130 2.06 12.49 -9.73
CA PRO A 130 3.28 13.16 -9.26
C PRO A 130 4.52 12.27 -9.36
N LEU A 131 4.42 10.96 -9.11
CA LEU A 131 5.56 10.05 -9.19
C LEU A 131 6.15 10.01 -10.60
N SER A 132 5.29 10.04 -11.63
CA SER A 132 5.76 10.06 -13.01
C SER A 132 6.64 11.27 -13.29
N MET A 133 6.43 12.43 -12.64
CA MET A 133 7.23 13.64 -12.85
C MET A 133 8.68 13.52 -12.37
N LEU A 134 9.00 12.53 -11.54
CA LEU A 134 10.38 12.27 -11.08
C LEU A 134 11.24 11.60 -12.15
N GLY A 135 10.63 10.98 -13.17
CA GLY A 135 11.35 10.49 -14.33
C GLY A 135 11.78 11.61 -15.28
N ASP A 136 12.85 11.39 -16.02
CA ASP A 136 13.43 12.32 -16.99
C ASP A 136 13.55 11.67 -18.39
N ALA A 137 14.40 12.23 -19.25
CA ALA A 137 14.60 11.72 -20.61
C ALA A 137 15.25 10.34 -20.65
N ASP A 138 15.97 9.94 -19.58
CA ASP A 138 16.67 8.67 -19.48
C ASP A 138 15.79 7.55 -18.89
N GLY A 139 14.60 7.89 -18.39
CA GLY A 139 13.58 6.93 -18.00
C GLY A 139 12.81 7.29 -16.72
N PRO A 140 12.09 6.32 -16.12
CA PRO A 140 11.46 6.51 -14.82
C PRO A 140 12.53 6.69 -13.73
N TRP A 141 12.16 7.36 -12.64
CA TRP A 141 13.02 7.45 -11.46
C TRP A 141 13.38 6.02 -10.96
N PRO A 142 14.68 5.72 -10.75
CA PRO A 142 15.13 4.36 -10.46
C PRO A 142 14.92 3.92 -9.00
N GLY A 143 14.54 4.84 -8.11
CA GLY A 143 14.30 4.54 -6.70
C GLY A 143 13.02 3.74 -6.48
N LYS A 144 12.76 3.43 -5.21
CA LYS A 144 11.64 2.58 -4.79
C LYS A 144 10.58 3.37 -4.04
N VAL A 145 9.39 2.78 -3.89
CA VAL A 145 8.29 3.36 -3.15
C VAL A 145 7.79 2.43 -2.04
N VAL A 146 7.23 3.03 -0.99
CA VAL A 146 6.34 2.37 -0.03
C VAL A 146 5.03 3.17 -0.03
N PRO A 147 3.98 2.70 -0.71
CA PRO A 147 2.75 3.48 -0.86
C PRO A 147 1.80 3.29 0.33
N LEU A 148 1.24 4.39 0.81
CA LEU A 148 0.18 4.44 1.82
C LEU A 148 -1.06 5.10 1.19
N HIS A 149 -2.09 4.30 0.96
CA HIS A 149 -3.42 4.78 0.62
C HIS A 149 -4.12 5.31 1.89
N CYS A 150 -4.70 6.50 1.80
CA CYS A 150 -5.58 7.09 2.79
C CYS A 150 -7.03 7.15 2.27
N GLY A 151 -7.95 6.49 2.97
CA GLY A 151 -9.36 6.49 2.60
C GLY A 151 -10.05 7.78 3.04
N LEU A 152 -10.13 8.78 2.15
CA LEU A 152 -10.62 10.14 2.47
C LEU A 152 -11.94 10.52 1.80
N LEU A 153 -12.47 9.68 0.92
CA LEU A 153 -13.65 10.01 0.11
C LEU A 153 -14.99 9.59 0.76
N GLN A 154 -14.96 8.62 1.69
CA GLN A 154 -16.15 8.10 2.36
C GLN A 154 -16.12 8.46 3.85
N LEU A 155 -16.99 9.39 4.27
CA LEU A 155 -17.10 9.81 5.68
C LEU A 155 -17.71 8.71 6.57
N PRO A 156 -17.29 8.58 7.84
CA PRO A 156 -16.25 9.36 8.53
C PRO A 156 -14.84 8.97 8.08
N ILE A 157 -13.91 9.93 8.13
CA ILE A 157 -12.48 9.74 7.78
C ILE A 157 -11.60 10.04 9.00
N PRO A 158 -10.31 9.64 9.02
CA PRO A 158 -9.42 9.96 10.13
C PRO A 158 -9.30 11.47 10.36
N SER A 159 -9.16 11.87 11.63
CA SER A 159 -8.97 13.28 11.98
C SER A 159 -7.57 13.78 11.58
N PRO A 160 -7.38 15.10 11.39
CA PRO A 160 -6.06 15.69 11.16
C PRO A 160 -5.04 15.31 12.25
N LEU A 161 -5.49 15.21 13.51
CA LEU A 161 -4.64 14.73 14.62
C LEU A 161 -4.22 13.27 14.47
N ARG A 162 -5.08 12.39 13.94
CA ARG A 162 -4.71 10.99 13.68
C ARG A 162 -3.67 10.90 12.56
N MET A 163 -3.79 11.74 11.51
CA MET A 163 -2.79 11.87 10.45
C MET A 163 -1.42 12.28 11.02
N TRP A 164 -1.40 13.32 11.85
CA TRP A 164 -0.19 13.79 12.53
C TRP A 164 0.48 12.70 13.39
N LYS A 165 -0.32 12.00 14.20
CA LYS A 165 0.19 10.92 15.07
C LYS A 165 0.75 9.76 14.26
N LEU A 166 0.12 9.39 13.14
CA LEU A 166 0.64 8.36 12.24
C LEU A 166 2.02 8.77 11.69
N GLY A 167 2.19 10.03 11.29
CA GLY A 167 3.48 10.59 10.90
C GLY A 167 4.56 10.44 11.98
N LYS A 168 4.24 10.77 13.24
CA LYS A 168 5.18 10.63 14.36
C LYS A 168 5.61 9.17 14.58
N SER A 169 4.71 8.20 14.41
CA SER A 169 5.05 6.77 14.42
C SER A 169 5.86 6.34 13.21
N LEU A 170 5.51 6.85 12.02
CA LEU A 170 6.22 6.58 10.77
C LEU A 170 7.70 6.99 10.85
N ARG A 171 8.03 8.10 11.53
CA ARG A 171 9.43 8.50 11.76
C ARG A 171 10.24 7.39 12.42
N LYS A 172 9.77 6.90 13.58
CA LYS A 172 10.42 5.83 14.34
C LYS A 172 10.53 4.55 13.52
N ALA A 173 9.48 4.23 12.76
CA ALA A 173 9.45 3.07 11.87
C ALA A 173 10.55 3.14 10.80
N ILE A 174 10.72 4.27 10.13
CA ILE A 174 11.77 4.44 9.13
C ILE A 174 13.16 4.43 9.78
N GLU A 175 13.40 5.24 10.81
CA GLU A 175 14.73 5.38 11.43
C GLU A 175 15.26 4.09 12.06
N SER A 176 14.37 3.19 12.49
CA SER A 176 14.73 1.89 13.05
C SER A 176 15.05 0.81 12.01
N TYR A 177 14.80 1.06 10.72
CA TYR A 177 15.10 0.12 9.64
C TYR A 177 16.64 -0.01 9.45
N PRO A 178 17.19 -1.24 9.41
CA PRO A 178 18.63 -1.43 9.54
C PRO A 178 19.46 -1.01 8.31
N GLU A 179 18.91 -1.12 7.10
CA GLU A 179 19.65 -0.75 5.86
C GLU A 179 19.99 0.74 5.84
N ASP A 180 21.11 1.13 5.23
CA ASP A 180 21.47 2.54 5.05
C ASP A 180 20.76 3.09 3.80
N LEU A 181 19.62 3.76 4.01
CA LEU A 181 18.77 4.30 2.94
C LEU A 181 18.49 5.78 3.17
N ASN A 182 18.53 6.56 2.09
CA ASN A 182 18.00 7.91 2.02
C ASN A 182 16.49 7.83 1.71
N VAL A 183 15.66 8.17 2.70
CA VAL A 183 14.20 8.11 2.58
C VAL A 183 13.62 9.52 2.51
N ALA A 184 12.79 9.78 1.49
CA ALA A 184 11.94 10.97 1.45
C ALA A 184 10.48 10.59 1.72
N ILE A 185 9.71 11.51 2.30
CA ILE A 185 8.28 11.28 2.58
C ILE A 185 7.47 12.21 1.68
N MET A 186 6.78 11.64 0.69
CA MET A 186 5.96 12.40 -0.23
C MET A 186 4.50 12.31 0.18
N ALA A 187 3.87 13.43 0.52
CA ALA A 187 2.42 13.52 0.64
C ALA A 187 1.82 14.19 -0.58
N THR A 188 0.85 13.51 -1.18
CA THR A 188 0.19 13.97 -2.38
C THR A 188 -1.15 14.64 -2.10
N GLY A 189 -1.83 15.12 -3.15
CA GLY A 189 -3.14 15.76 -3.06
C GLY A 189 -3.08 17.24 -2.71
N GLY A 190 -4.24 17.89 -2.73
CA GLY A 190 -4.42 19.31 -2.51
C GLY A 190 -4.07 20.19 -3.70
N LEU A 191 -4.01 21.51 -3.53
CA LEU A 191 -4.46 22.25 -2.34
C LEU A 191 -5.96 22.55 -2.44
N SER A 192 -6.39 23.81 -2.41
CA SER A 192 -7.80 24.13 -2.54
C SER A 192 -8.37 23.67 -3.88
N HIS A 193 -9.46 22.91 -3.79
CA HIS A 193 -10.28 22.48 -4.92
C HIS A 193 -11.61 21.90 -4.43
N GLN A 194 -12.61 22.00 -5.29
CA GLN A 194 -13.84 21.22 -5.16
C GLN A 194 -14.29 20.78 -6.55
N VAL A 195 -14.57 19.49 -6.72
CA VAL A 195 -14.86 18.89 -8.03
C VAL A 195 -16.28 18.33 -8.14
N HIS A 196 -17.10 18.47 -7.11
CA HIS A 196 -18.50 18.05 -7.12
C HIS A 196 -19.47 19.16 -6.67
N GLY A 197 -20.74 19.03 -7.10
CA GLY A 197 -21.86 19.90 -6.73
C GLY A 197 -21.78 21.31 -7.31
N GLU A 198 -22.71 22.18 -6.90
CA GLU A 198 -22.84 23.56 -7.38
C GLU A 198 -21.66 24.47 -6.97
N ARG A 199 -20.81 24.02 -6.05
CA ARG A 199 -19.59 24.71 -5.59
C ARG A 199 -18.32 24.22 -6.32
N ALA A 200 -18.45 23.34 -7.32
CA ALA A 200 -17.32 22.88 -8.11
C ALA A 200 -16.58 24.06 -8.78
N GLY A 201 -15.25 24.00 -8.79
CA GLY A 201 -14.37 25.09 -9.24
C GLY A 201 -13.97 26.09 -8.14
N PHE A 202 -14.34 25.83 -6.88
CA PHE A 202 -13.88 26.62 -5.74
C PHE A 202 -12.34 26.52 -5.57
N ILE A 203 -11.68 27.67 -5.42
CA ILE A 203 -10.27 27.82 -5.10
C ILE A 203 -10.14 28.94 -4.05
N ASN A 204 -9.15 28.82 -3.16
CA ASN A 204 -8.85 29.79 -2.12
C ASN A 204 -7.33 29.88 -1.89
N GLU A 205 -6.66 30.69 -2.72
CA GLU A 205 -5.20 30.86 -2.66
C GLU A 205 -4.73 31.45 -1.31
N ASP A 206 -5.52 32.30 -0.66
CA ASP A 206 -5.20 32.83 0.68
C ASP A 206 -5.12 31.72 1.73
N TRP A 207 -6.04 30.76 1.67
CA TRP A 207 -5.99 29.58 2.53
C TRP A 207 -4.82 28.67 2.17
N ASP A 208 -4.55 28.47 0.88
CA ASP A 208 -3.45 27.64 0.42
C ASP A 208 -2.09 28.17 0.92
N ASP A 209 -1.89 29.49 0.85
CA ASP A 209 -0.69 30.16 1.37
C ASP A 209 -0.58 30.01 2.89
N GLU A 210 -1.69 30.18 3.63
CA GLU A 210 -1.72 29.98 5.08
C GLU A 210 -1.48 28.50 5.46
N PHE A 211 -2.06 27.55 4.74
CA PHE A 211 -1.84 26.12 4.96
C PHE A 211 -0.37 25.76 4.74
N LEU A 212 0.22 26.18 3.62
CA LEU A 212 1.64 25.94 3.33
C LEU A 212 2.56 26.62 4.35
N ARG A 213 2.21 27.81 4.83
CA ARG A 213 2.96 28.46 5.92
C ARG A 213 2.84 27.69 7.23
N LEU A 214 1.64 27.22 7.57
CA LEU A 214 1.40 26.50 8.82
C LEU A 214 1.99 25.10 8.82
N ILE A 215 1.94 24.35 7.71
CA ILE A 215 2.54 23.01 7.66
C ILE A 215 4.05 23.09 7.86
N GLU A 216 4.69 24.16 7.40
CA GLU A 216 6.09 24.46 7.67
C GLU A 216 6.32 24.83 9.15
N THR A 217 5.59 25.84 9.65
CA THR A 217 5.96 26.58 10.87
C THR A 217 5.18 26.21 12.14
N ASP A 218 3.94 25.75 12.01
CA ASP A 218 3.04 25.43 13.13
C ASP A 218 2.05 24.30 12.74
N PRO A 219 2.55 23.09 12.47
CA PRO A 219 1.72 21.98 12.00
C PRO A 219 0.78 21.44 13.09
N GLU A 220 1.05 21.72 14.38
CA GLU A 220 0.15 21.34 15.47
C GLU A 220 -1.17 22.12 15.41
N LYS A 221 -1.15 23.39 15.00
CA LYS A 221 -2.37 24.16 14.76
C LYS A 221 -3.25 23.49 13.70
N LEU A 222 -2.64 22.99 12.62
CA LEU A 222 -3.34 22.22 11.59
C LEU A 222 -3.87 20.89 12.15
N ALA A 223 -3.06 20.14 12.90
CA ALA A 223 -3.46 18.87 13.50
C ALA A 223 -4.66 18.99 14.46
N ASN A 224 -4.83 20.14 15.12
CA ASN A 224 -5.93 20.40 16.05
C ASN A 224 -7.14 21.10 15.42
N MET A 225 -7.09 21.43 14.12
CA MET A 225 -8.18 22.07 13.39
C MET A 225 -9.30 21.06 13.07
N ARG A 226 -10.57 21.49 13.08
CA ARG A 226 -11.68 20.59 12.72
C ARG A 226 -11.67 20.31 11.21
N LEU A 227 -12.01 19.09 10.82
CA LEU A 227 -12.13 18.72 9.39
C LEU A 227 -13.06 19.67 8.62
N ALA A 228 -14.15 20.14 9.23
CA ALA A 228 -15.06 21.09 8.61
C ALA A 228 -14.38 22.43 8.24
N GLU A 229 -13.36 22.87 8.98
CA GLU A 229 -12.63 24.10 8.68
C GLU A 229 -11.77 23.93 7.42
N TYR A 230 -11.18 22.74 7.22
CA TYR A 230 -10.52 22.40 5.94
C TYR A 230 -11.48 22.44 4.77
N VAL A 231 -12.69 21.89 4.91
CA VAL A 231 -13.72 21.89 3.84
C VAL A 231 -14.18 23.31 3.51
N VAL A 232 -14.43 24.13 4.53
CA VAL A 232 -14.87 25.52 4.35
C VAL A 232 -13.78 26.32 3.62
N ASN A 233 -12.53 26.21 4.08
CA ASN A 233 -11.44 27.03 3.57
C ASN A 233 -10.85 26.51 2.25
N GLY A 234 -10.76 25.19 2.06
CA GLY A 234 -10.09 24.55 0.92
C GLY A 234 -10.99 23.82 -0.07
N GLY A 235 -12.29 23.69 0.19
CA GLY A 235 -13.19 22.85 -0.62
C GLY A 235 -13.26 21.41 -0.11
N MET A 236 -14.26 20.64 -0.57
CA MET A 236 -14.48 19.29 -0.06
C MET A 236 -13.29 18.38 -0.34
N GLU A 237 -12.89 18.25 -1.60
CA GLU A 237 -11.75 17.43 -1.97
C GLU A 237 -10.42 18.08 -1.57
N GLY A 238 -10.34 19.42 -1.55
CA GLY A 238 -9.18 20.14 -1.00
C GLY A 238 -8.89 19.85 0.48
N ALA A 239 -9.83 19.29 1.24
CA ALA A 239 -9.58 18.83 2.60
C ALA A 239 -8.62 17.61 2.68
N GLU A 240 -8.30 16.96 1.55
CA GLU A 240 -7.34 15.85 1.49
C GLU A 240 -5.91 16.25 1.90
N VAL A 241 -5.60 17.56 1.94
CA VAL A 241 -4.33 18.11 2.45
C VAL A 241 -4.00 17.66 3.87
N ILE A 242 -4.96 17.12 4.64
CA ILE A 242 -4.67 16.47 5.91
C ILE A 242 -3.68 15.30 5.79
N MET A 243 -3.52 14.69 4.62
CA MET A 243 -2.45 13.70 4.36
C MET A 243 -1.05 14.31 4.52
N TRP A 244 -0.89 15.60 4.24
CA TRP A 244 0.41 16.28 4.38
C TRP A 244 0.84 16.35 5.86
N LEU A 245 -0.09 16.19 6.80
CA LEU A 245 0.23 16.06 8.23
C LEU A 245 0.90 14.72 8.56
N ILE A 246 0.70 13.66 7.77
CA ILE A 246 1.49 12.42 7.92
C ILE A 246 2.94 12.71 7.54
N MET A 247 3.16 13.35 6.38
CA MET A 247 4.50 13.75 5.94
C MET A 247 5.17 14.65 6.97
N ARG A 248 4.52 15.74 7.36
CA ARG A 248 5.10 16.71 8.30
C ARG A 248 5.30 16.12 9.70
N GLY A 249 4.43 15.22 10.13
CA GLY A 249 4.54 14.53 11.42
C GLY A 249 5.72 13.58 11.48
N ALA A 250 6.16 13.06 10.34
CA ALA A 250 7.34 12.20 10.25
C ALA A 250 8.66 12.98 10.16
N LEU A 251 8.61 14.28 9.85
CA LEU A 251 9.76 15.17 9.93
C LEU A 251 10.03 15.63 11.38
N SER A 252 11.25 16.08 11.62
CA SER A 252 11.66 16.75 12.86
C SER A 252 10.94 18.08 13.02
N ASP A 253 11.01 18.64 14.23
CA ASP A 253 10.43 19.96 14.47
C ASP A 253 11.26 21.06 13.79
N ASP A 254 12.57 20.85 13.63
CA ASP A 254 13.47 21.69 12.83
C ASP A 254 13.49 21.21 11.37
N VAL A 255 12.98 22.05 10.46
CA VAL A 255 12.97 21.80 9.01
C VAL A 255 13.42 23.05 8.27
N THR A 256 14.00 22.88 7.07
CA THR A 256 14.33 24.00 6.18
C THR A 256 13.48 23.96 4.92
N LEU A 257 12.75 25.04 4.65
CA LEU A 257 12.05 25.21 3.38
C LEU A 257 13.05 25.42 2.24
N LYS A 258 13.08 24.48 1.29
CA LYS A 258 13.95 24.54 0.10
C LYS A 258 13.23 25.00 -1.14
N HIS A 259 11.95 24.67 -1.23
CA HIS A 259 11.12 24.94 -2.39
C HIS A 259 9.67 25.10 -1.94
N LYS A 260 8.97 26.06 -2.53
CA LYS A 260 7.52 26.25 -2.42
C LYS A 260 7.04 26.93 -3.68
N MET A 261 6.09 26.31 -4.35
CA MET A 261 5.43 26.89 -5.52
C MET A 261 3.98 26.46 -5.57
N THR A 262 3.11 27.38 -5.96
CA THR A 262 1.69 27.14 -6.24
C THR A 262 1.36 27.66 -7.64
N TYR A 263 0.40 27.01 -8.29
CA TYR A 263 -0.13 27.43 -9.58
C TYR A 263 -1.53 26.86 -9.78
N ALA A 264 -2.53 27.72 -9.97
CA ALA A 264 -3.92 27.35 -10.17
C ALA A 264 -4.37 27.54 -11.64
N PRO A 265 -3.98 26.65 -12.58
CA PRO A 265 -4.34 26.80 -14.00
C PRO A 265 -5.81 26.47 -14.29
N SER A 266 -6.47 25.70 -13.42
CA SER A 266 -7.82 25.18 -13.67
C SER A 266 -8.56 24.97 -12.34
N VAL A 267 -9.04 23.76 -12.04
CA VAL A 267 -9.91 23.45 -10.89
C VAL A 267 -9.17 23.13 -9.58
N THR A 268 -7.85 22.96 -9.64
CA THR A 268 -7.01 22.66 -8.48
C THR A 268 -5.84 23.63 -8.42
N ASN A 269 -5.57 24.19 -7.24
CA ASN A 269 -4.31 24.88 -7.00
C ASN A 269 -3.18 23.86 -6.82
N ILE A 270 -2.37 23.69 -7.86
CA ILE A 270 -1.28 22.72 -7.91
C ILE A 270 -0.11 23.27 -7.12
N ALA A 271 0.34 22.53 -6.11
CA ALA A 271 1.45 22.91 -5.26
C ALA A 271 2.59 21.91 -5.29
N THR A 272 3.81 22.41 -5.13
CA THR A 272 5.00 21.62 -4.79
C THR A 272 5.73 22.30 -3.63
N MET A 273 6.20 21.50 -2.67
CA MET A 273 6.94 21.97 -1.50
C MET A 273 8.02 20.97 -1.13
N ILE A 274 9.18 21.45 -0.68
CA ILE A 274 10.27 20.62 -0.15
C ILE A 274 10.69 21.17 1.22
N LEU A 275 10.64 20.30 2.22
CA LEU A 275 11.13 20.53 3.57
C LEU A 275 12.31 19.58 3.83
N GLU A 276 13.52 20.11 3.99
CA GLU A 276 14.67 19.31 4.44
C GLU A 276 14.58 19.05 5.96
N ASP A 277 14.79 17.80 6.36
CA ASP A 277 14.83 17.39 7.76
C ASP A 277 16.19 17.75 8.36
N ASN A 278 16.19 18.52 9.45
CA ASN A 278 17.41 18.86 10.19
C ASN A 278 17.56 18.01 11.48
N GLY A 279 16.67 17.04 11.68
CA GLY A 279 16.62 16.23 12.88
C GLY A 279 17.87 15.38 13.05
N ALA A 280 18.40 15.34 14.27
CA ALA A 280 19.39 14.34 14.60
C ALA A 280 18.75 12.94 14.50
N PRO A 281 19.45 11.95 13.92
CA PRO A 281 18.94 10.59 13.85
C PRO A 281 18.76 10.03 15.26
N ALA A 282 17.76 9.16 15.42
CA ALA A 282 17.59 8.39 16.66
C ALA A 282 18.88 7.63 17.02
N THR A 283 19.15 7.51 18.32
CA THR A 283 20.31 6.75 18.80
C THR A 283 20.12 5.26 18.50
N GLU A 284 21.22 4.52 18.33
CA GLU A 284 21.14 3.06 18.10
C GLU A 284 20.36 2.36 19.21
N ALA A 285 20.55 2.75 20.48
CA ALA A 285 19.81 2.19 21.60
C ALA A 285 18.29 2.44 21.52
N ALA A 286 17.87 3.62 21.04
CA ALA A 286 16.46 3.91 20.83
C ALA A 286 15.88 3.10 19.67
N ASN A 287 16.64 2.94 18.57
CA ASN A 287 16.25 2.13 17.44
C ASN A 287 16.17 0.63 17.79
N GLU A 288 17.10 0.13 18.59
CA GLU A 288 17.09 -1.25 19.10
C GLU A 288 15.87 -1.50 20.00
N ALA A 289 15.62 -0.62 20.97
CA ALA A 289 14.43 -0.72 21.82
C ALA A 289 13.13 -0.66 21.01
N TYR A 290 13.08 0.15 19.95
CA TYR A 290 11.91 0.20 19.07
C TYR A 290 11.78 -1.08 18.23
N ARG A 291 12.87 -1.65 17.71
CA ARG A 291 12.83 -2.97 17.03
C ARG A 291 12.35 -4.10 17.95
N GLU A 292 12.75 -4.09 19.22
CA GLU A 292 12.22 -5.03 20.22
C GLU A 292 10.71 -4.85 20.42
N HIS A 293 10.24 -3.61 20.50
CA HIS A 293 8.81 -3.30 20.58
C HIS A 293 8.03 -3.83 19.36
N ILE A 294 8.56 -3.65 18.15
CA ILE A 294 7.94 -4.17 16.90
C ILE A 294 7.74 -5.70 16.98
N GLY A 295 8.73 -6.43 17.48
CA GLY A 295 8.70 -7.90 17.56
C GLY A 295 7.99 -8.48 18.79
N TYR A 296 7.65 -7.65 19.77
CA TYR A 296 7.25 -8.08 21.11
C TYR A 296 6.13 -9.13 21.12
N HIS A 297 5.06 -8.91 20.35
CA HIS A 297 3.87 -9.77 20.37
C HIS A 297 4.08 -11.16 19.78
N LEU A 298 5.06 -11.34 18.89
CA LEU A 298 5.38 -12.63 18.27
C LEU A 298 6.65 -13.28 18.84
N ALA A 299 7.28 -12.66 19.84
CA ALA A 299 8.47 -13.21 20.47
C ALA A 299 8.21 -14.62 21.03
N GLY A 300 9.00 -15.61 20.59
CA GLY A 300 8.89 -17.01 20.99
C GLY A 300 7.91 -17.85 20.17
N ALA A 301 7.12 -17.25 19.26
CA ALA A 301 6.22 -18.00 18.38
C ALA A 301 6.98 -18.87 17.36
N ASP A 302 8.21 -18.51 17.05
CA ASP A 302 9.15 -19.26 16.20
C ASP A 302 9.59 -20.60 16.79
N GLN A 303 9.43 -20.80 18.11
CA GLN A 303 9.80 -22.02 18.81
C GLN A 303 8.75 -23.14 18.67
N VAL A 304 7.57 -22.84 18.11
CA VAL A 304 6.52 -23.84 17.90
C VAL A 304 6.84 -24.65 16.65
N GLU A 305 7.31 -25.88 16.83
CA GLU A 305 7.61 -26.80 15.73
C GLU A 305 6.40 -27.02 14.80
N GLY A 306 6.68 -27.20 13.51
CA GLY A 306 5.63 -27.44 12.49
C GLY A 306 4.68 -26.27 12.25
N THR A 307 5.01 -25.06 12.72
CA THR A 307 4.18 -23.86 12.55
C THR A 307 4.82 -22.89 11.57
N HIS A 308 4.01 -22.39 10.64
CA HIS A 308 4.46 -21.48 9.58
C HIS A 308 3.59 -20.21 9.58
N PRO A 309 3.90 -19.21 10.43
CA PRO A 309 3.13 -17.97 10.49
C PRO A 309 3.05 -17.30 9.11
N LEU A 310 1.86 -16.88 8.69
CA LEU A 310 1.66 -16.20 7.40
C LEU A 310 2.05 -14.73 7.53
N THR A 311 3.34 -14.45 7.58
CA THR A 311 3.89 -13.09 7.60
C THR A 311 3.66 -12.38 6.26
N HIS A 312 3.78 -11.04 6.24
CA HIS A 312 3.74 -10.28 4.98
C HIS A 312 4.75 -10.79 3.95
N ALA A 313 5.98 -11.11 4.36
CA ALA A 313 7.00 -11.68 3.48
C ALA A 313 6.55 -13.00 2.84
N ARG A 314 5.97 -13.92 3.62
CA ARG A 314 5.47 -15.21 3.10
C ARG A 314 4.23 -15.03 2.23
N SER A 315 3.33 -14.13 2.63
CA SER A 315 2.13 -13.78 1.86
C SER A 315 2.49 -13.20 0.49
N GLN A 316 3.49 -12.31 0.43
CA GLN A 316 3.95 -11.70 -0.82
C GLN A 316 4.64 -12.72 -1.73
N ALA A 317 5.59 -13.50 -1.19
CA ALA A 317 6.32 -14.50 -1.95
C ALA A 317 5.39 -15.56 -2.57
N ALA A 318 4.32 -15.93 -1.86
CA ALA A 318 3.31 -16.89 -2.32
C ALA A 318 2.03 -16.22 -2.86
N PHE A 319 2.04 -14.91 -3.16
CA PHE A 319 0.82 -14.19 -3.50
C PHE A 319 0.14 -14.75 -4.76
N ARG A 320 0.93 -15.09 -5.77
CA ARG A 320 0.44 -15.62 -7.05
C ARG A 320 -0.34 -16.93 -6.89
N ILE A 321 0.23 -17.93 -6.22
CA ILE A 321 -0.46 -19.21 -5.94
C ILE A 321 -1.65 -19.03 -5.00
N ASN A 322 -1.55 -18.17 -3.97
CA ASN A 322 -2.67 -17.89 -3.07
C ASN A 322 -3.83 -17.20 -3.83
N SER A 323 -3.54 -16.26 -4.73
CA SER A 323 -4.52 -15.58 -5.58
C SER A 323 -5.19 -16.54 -6.56
N PHE A 324 -4.40 -17.44 -7.18
CA PHE A 324 -4.92 -18.50 -8.03
C PHE A 324 -5.89 -19.42 -7.28
N LEU A 325 -5.51 -19.92 -6.09
CA LEU A 325 -6.37 -20.79 -5.29
C LEU A 325 -7.54 -20.05 -4.64
N HIS A 326 -7.40 -18.76 -4.34
CA HIS A 326 -8.51 -17.92 -3.89
C HIS A 326 -9.63 -17.88 -4.92
N ASP A 327 -9.29 -17.74 -6.20
CA ASP A 327 -10.27 -17.64 -7.29
C ASP A 327 -11.13 -18.90 -7.47
N LEU A 328 -10.85 -20.01 -6.77
CA LEU A 328 -11.75 -21.17 -6.68
C LEU A 328 -13.14 -20.85 -6.10
N ILE A 329 -13.32 -19.69 -5.45
CA ILE A 329 -14.66 -19.20 -5.09
C ILE A 329 -15.52 -18.86 -6.31
N LYS A 330 -14.89 -18.53 -7.44
CA LYS A 330 -15.55 -18.16 -8.70
C LYS A 330 -15.92 -19.41 -9.53
N PRO A 331 -17.19 -19.58 -9.95
CA PRO A 331 -17.65 -20.76 -10.71
C PRO A 331 -16.83 -21.16 -11.93
N GLU A 332 -16.60 -20.20 -12.81
CA GLU A 332 -15.86 -20.39 -14.04
C GLU A 332 -14.41 -20.81 -13.78
N HIS A 333 -13.78 -20.24 -12.75
CA HIS A 333 -12.40 -20.55 -12.39
C HIS A 333 -12.30 -21.97 -11.81
N ARG A 334 -13.18 -22.34 -10.86
CA ARG A 334 -13.17 -23.71 -10.28
C ARG A 334 -13.56 -24.79 -11.29
N ASP A 335 -14.33 -24.44 -12.32
CA ASP A 335 -14.67 -25.38 -13.40
C ASP A 335 -13.45 -25.61 -14.28
N ARG A 336 -12.80 -24.54 -14.77
CA ARG A 336 -11.55 -24.62 -15.54
C ARG A 336 -10.41 -25.26 -14.76
N PHE A 337 -10.31 -25.02 -13.45
CA PHE A 337 -9.33 -25.69 -12.59
C PHE A 337 -9.43 -27.22 -12.66
N ARG A 338 -10.63 -27.77 -12.86
CA ARG A 338 -10.87 -29.21 -12.97
C ARG A 338 -10.71 -29.76 -14.38
N THR A 339 -11.06 -28.97 -15.39
CA THR A 339 -11.18 -29.46 -16.77
C THR A 339 -10.05 -29.00 -17.69
N ASP A 340 -9.36 -27.91 -17.37
CA ASP A 340 -8.39 -27.22 -18.22
C ASP A 340 -7.30 -26.51 -17.38
N PHE A 341 -6.74 -27.26 -16.44
CA PHE A 341 -5.81 -26.73 -15.44
C PHE A 341 -4.57 -26.06 -16.07
N ASP A 342 -3.96 -26.69 -17.07
CA ASP A 342 -2.69 -26.23 -17.64
C ASP A 342 -2.81 -24.88 -18.36
N ALA A 343 -3.87 -24.71 -19.16
CA ALA A 343 -4.13 -23.43 -19.80
C ALA A 343 -4.48 -22.34 -18.77
N LEU A 344 -5.27 -22.68 -17.75
CA LEU A 344 -5.61 -21.76 -16.67
C LEU A 344 -4.37 -21.35 -15.85
N ALA A 345 -3.47 -22.28 -15.53
CA ALA A 345 -2.24 -22.01 -14.81
C ALA A 345 -1.29 -21.13 -15.62
N ALA A 346 -1.15 -21.39 -16.92
CA ALA A 346 -0.35 -20.57 -17.83
C ALA A 346 -0.92 -19.14 -17.98
N GLU A 347 -2.23 -19.00 -18.14
CA GLU A 347 -2.93 -17.70 -18.20
C GLU A 347 -2.68 -16.86 -16.93
N ARG A 348 -2.64 -17.53 -15.77
CA ARG A 348 -2.41 -16.89 -14.47
C ARG A 348 -0.93 -16.79 -14.09
N GLY A 349 -0.04 -17.21 -14.99
CA GLY A 349 1.40 -17.07 -14.86
C GLY A 349 2.03 -17.88 -13.72
N LEU A 350 1.42 -19.00 -13.30
CA LEU A 350 2.00 -19.87 -12.27
C LEU A 350 3.38 -20.39 -12.71
N THR A 351 4.29 -20.57 -11.75
CA THR A 351 5.58 -21.20 -12.00
C THR A 351 5.44 -22.72 -12.14
N ASP A 352 6.44 -23.37 -12.75
CA ASP A 352 6.47 -24.83 -12.85
C ASP A 352 6.43 -25.52 -11.47
N GLU A 353 7.06 -24.91 -10.46
CA GLU A 353 7.01 -25.38 -9.08
C GLU A 353 5.59 -25.28 -8.49
N GLU A 354 4.92 -24.14 -8.65
CA GLU A 354 3.54 -23.92 -8.19
C GLU A 354 2.57 -24.91 -8.85
N ILE A 355 2.74 -25.13 -10.16
CA ILE A 355 1.98 -26.12 -10.93
C ILE A 355 2.20 -27.53 -10.36
N ALA A 356 3.46 -27.92 -10.11
CA ALA A 356 3.79 -29.24 -9.59
C ALA A 356 3.24 -29.46 -8.16
N LEU A 357 3.26 -28.43 -7.31
CA LEU A 357 2.67 -28.47 -5.97
C LEU A 357 1.16 -28.76 -6.03
N ILE A 358 0.43 -28.04 -6.89
CA ILE A 358 -1.03 -28.17 -7.00
C ILE A 358 -1.41 -29.51 -7.63
N LYS A 359 -0.82 -29.88 -8.79
CA LYS A 359 -1.13 -31.13 -9.48
C LYS A 359 -0.81 -32.35 -8.62
N GLY A 360 0.31 -32.30 -7.90
CA GLY A 360 0.73 -33.36 -6.99
C GLY A 360 -0.06 -33.41 -5.68
N ARG A 361 -0.94 -32.43 -5.40
CA ARG A 361 -1.65 -32.28 -4.12
C ARG A 361 -0.68 -32.33 -2.93
N LYS A 362 0.46 -31.66 -3.10
CA LYS A 362 1.56 -31.62 -2.12
C LYS A 362 1.19 -30.68 -0.97
N TRP A 363 0.26 -31.13 -0.11
CA TRP A 363 -0.43 -30.29 0.86
C TRP A 363 0.54 -29.60 1.83
N ILE A 364 1.46 -30.35 2.44
CA ILE A 364 2.40 -29.80 3.42
C ILE A 364 3.46 -28.92 2.75
N GLU A 365 3.91 -29.27 1.54
CA GLU A 365 4.86 -28.47 0.79
C GLU A 365 4.25 -27.14 0.34
N MET A 366 2.95 -27.09 0.05
CA MET A 366 2.25 -25.82 -0.18
C MET A 366 2.23 -24.94 1.08
N ILE A 367 2.07 -25.51 2.28
CA ILE A 367 2.21 -24.76 3.54
C ILE A 367 3.65 -24.23 3.69
N HIS A 368 4.67 -25.07 3.42
CA HIS A 368 6.08 -24.66 3.46
C HIS A 368 6.38 -23.52 2.46
N TYR A 369 5.80 -23.60 1.26
CA TYR A 369 5.92 -22.57 0.21
C TYR A 369 5.30 -21.22 0.61
N GLY A 370 4.26 -21.23 1.46
CA GLY A 370 3.58 -20.01 1.92
C GLY A 370 2.11 -19.91 1.50
N VAL A 371 1.52 -21.00 1.00
CA VAL A 371 0.08 -21.07 0.75
C VAL A 371 -0.66 -21.06 2.08
N SER A 372 -1.66 -20.20 2.22
CA SER A 372 -2.54 -20.20 3.39
C SER A 372 -3.35 -21.49 3.43
N PHE A 373 -3.49 -22.09 4.62
CA PHE A 373 -4.36 -23.25 4.81
C PHE A 373 -5.77 -23.03 4.24
N PHE A 374 -6.31 -21.83 4.38
CA PHE A 374 -7.67 -21.50 3.91
C PHE A 374 -7.79 -21.47 2.37
N MET A 375 -6.67 -21.41 1.64
CA MET A 375 -6.66 -21.63 0.18
C MET A 375 -6.62 -23.13 -0.14
N LEU A 376 -5.87 -23.91 0.63
CA LEU A 376 -5.86 -25.37 0.52
C LEU A 376 -7.22 -25.98 0.85
N GLU A 377 -7.92 -25.44 1.83
CA GLU A 377 -9.27 -25.86 2.21
C GLU A 377 -10.28 -25.65 1.06
N LYS A 378 -10.15 -24.55 0.29
CA LYS A 378 -10.94 -24.32 -0.92
C LYS A 378 -10.60 -25.33 -2.01
N MET A 379 -9.31 -25.57 -2.23
CA MET A 379 -8.83 -26.58 -3.19
C MET A 379 -9.36 -27.98 -2.85
N ALA A 380 -9.27 -28.38 -1.58
CA ALA A 380 -9.78 -29.66 -1.09
C ALA A 380 -11.29 -29.80 -1.37
N ALA A 381 -12.08 -28.76 -1.07
CA ALA A 381 -13.52 -28.75 -1.37
C ALA A 381 -13.84 -28.80 -2.88
N VAL A 382 -12.98 -28.24 -3.74
CA VAL A 382 -13.14 -28.35 -5.21
C VAL A 382 -12.86 -29.77 -5.69
N LEU A 383 -11.85 -30.42 -5.12
CA LEU A 383 -11.40 -31.77 -5.47
C LEU A 383 -12.18 -32.90 -4.77
N GLY A 384 -13.07 -32.57 -3.82
CA GLY A 384 -13.81 -33.56 -3.05
C GLY A 384 -12.98 -34.27 -1.98
N VAL A 385 -11.88 -33.64 -1.53
CA VAL A 385 -11.01 -34.16 -0.47
C VAL A 385 -11.50 -33.60 0.88
N PRO A 386 -11.78 -34.44 1.89
CA PRO A 386 -12.18 -33.97 3.21
C PRO A 386 -11.02 -33.33 3.97
N ASN A 387 -11.31 -32.32 4.80
CA ASN A 387 -10.31 -31.62 5.61
C ASN A 387 -9.44 -32.57 6.47
N PRO A 388 -10.01 -33.58 7.16
CA PRO A 388 -9.23 -34.60 7.85
C PRO A 388 -8.15 -35.31 7.01
N GLU A 389 -8.37 -35.50 5.72
CA GLU A 389 -7.37 -36.11 4.83
C GLU A 389 -6.21 -35.14 4.55
N VAL A 390 -6.52 -33.84 4.40
CA VAL A 390 -5.49 -32.80 4.30
C VAL A 390 -4.66 -32.72 5.60
N TYR A 391 -5.30 -32.79 6.76
CA TYR A 391 -4.60 -32.80 8.05
C TYR A 391 -3.73 -34.05 8.24
N ALA A 392 -4.21 -35.22 7.78
CA ALA A 392 -3.43 -36.44 7.77
C ALA A 392 -2.17 -36.29 6.90
N ALA A 393 -2.32 -35.72 5.70
CA ALA A 393 -1.20 -35.45 4.81
C ALA A 393 -0.17 -34.48 5.42
N PHE A 394 -0.61 -33.47 6.18
CA PHE A 394 0.31 -32.60 6.94
C PHE A 394 1.18 -33.35 7.95
N ARG A 395 0.66 -34.46 8.51
CA ARG A 395 1.37 -35.31 9.47
C ARG A 395 2.12 -36.47 8.82
N GLY A 396 2.05 -36.62 7.50
CA GLY A 396 2.59 -37.79 6.80
C GLY A 396 1.85 -39.09 7.15
N GLU A 397 0.58 -38.99 7.54
CA GLU A 397 -0.26 -40.10 7.97
C GLU A 397 -1.33 -40.42 6.92
N THR A 398 -1.84 -41.65 6.93
CA THR A 398 -3.12 -41.97 6.29
C THR A 398 -4.29 -41.36 7.07
N LEU A 399 -5.45 -41.20 6.43
CA LEU A 399 -6.66 -40.70 7.09
C LEU A 399 -7.05 -41.57 8.31
N GLU A 400 -6.93 -42.90 8.20
CA GLU A 400 -7.24 -43.83 9.29
C GLU A 400 -6.31 -43.63 10.50
N GLU A 401 -5.00 -43.48 10.27
CA GLU A 401 -4.01 -43.21 11.33
C GLU A 401 -4.28 -41.88 12.01
N PHE A 402 -4.56 -40.83 11.22
CA PHE A 402 -4.90 -39.53 11.76
C PHE A 402 -6.17 -39.59 12.63
N GLN A 403 -7.21 -40.26 12.15
CA GLN A 403 -8.49 -40.41 12.86
C GLN A 403 -8.36 -41.16 14.18
N LYS A 404 -7.45 -42.14 14.30
CA LYS A 404 -7.16 -42.82 15.59
C LYS A 404 -6.72 -41.84 16.68
N SER A 405 -6.13 -40.71 16.30
CA SER A 405 -5.74 -39.67 17.25
C SER A 405 -6.88 -38.72 17.65
N ARG A 406 -8.06 -38.80 17.02
CA ARG A 406 -9.22 -37.92 17.27
C ARG A 406 -10.22 -38.62 18.19
N LYS A 407 -11.03 -37.84 18.91
CA LYS A 407 -12.07 -38.39 19.80
C LYS A 407 -13.20 -39.08 19.02
N VAL A 408 -13.47 -38.60 17.81
CA VAL A 408 -14.48 -39.15 16.90
C VAL A 408 -13.90 -39.13 15.48
N ALA A 409 -14.02 -40.25 14.76
CA ALA A 409 -13.66 -40.34 13.35
C ALA A 409 -14.81 -39.77 12.50
N ILE A 410 -14.62 -38.56 11.97
CA ILE A 410 -15.58 -37.87 11.10
C ILE A 410 -14.86 -37.24 9.91
N THR A 411 -15.57 -37.13 8.79
CA THR A 411 -15.16 -36.42 7.58
C THR A 411 -16.00 -35.14 7.43
N TYR A 412 -15.38 -34.06 6.95
CA TYR A 412 -16.04 -32.77 6.72
C TYR A 412 -15.20 -31.89 5.79
N GLY A 413 -15.80 -30.80 5.30
CA GLY A 413 -15.13 -29.75 4.54
C GLY A 413 -16.04 -28.54 4.35
N VAL A 414 -15.58 -27.53 3.61
CA VAL A 414 -16.34 -26.28 3.37
C VAL A 414 -17.26 -26.33 2.15
N GLY A 415 -17.32 -27.47 1.45
CA GLY A 415 -18.18 -27.63 0.29
C GLY A 415 -19.66 -27.57 0.68
N GLY A 416 -20.44 -26.71 0.03
CA GLY A 416 -21.88 -26.59 0.26
C GLY A 416 -22.74 -27.56 -0.57
N GLY A 417 -24.03 -27.65 -0.24
CA GLY A 417 -25.03 -28.36 -1.04
C GLY A 417 -24.73 -29.86 -1.19
N ASP A 418 -24.82 -30.36 -2.43
CA ASP A 418 -24.66 -31.80 -2.70
C ASP A 418 -23.23 -32.30 -2.45
N LYS A 419 -22.22 -31.42 -2.45
CA LYS A 419 -20.85 -31.77 -2.05
C LYS A 419 -20.78 -32.14 -0.57
N ALA A 420 -21.50 -31.42 0.30
CA ALA A 420 -21.56 -31.73 1.72
C ALA A 420 -22.23 -33.10 1.96
N LYS A 421 -23.31 -33.38 1.22
CA LYS A 421 -24.02 -34.66 1.31
C LYS A 421 -23.14 -35.82 0.86
N ALA A 422 -22.47 -35.67 -0.28
CA ALA A 422 -21.57 -36.69 -0.82
C ALA A 422 -20.43 -37.03 0.17
N LEU A 423 -19.87 -36.02 0.86
CA LEU A 423 -18.83 -36.22 1.88
C LEU A 423 -19.34 -36.91 3.15
N ASN A 424 -20.62 -36.75 3.48
CA ASN A 424 -21.25 -37.41 4.63
C ASN A 424 -21.65 -38.87 4.32
N GLU A 425 -21.89 -39.18 3.05
CA GLU A 425 -22.26 -40.53 2.58
C GLU A 425 -21.05 -41.42 2.25
N ALA A 426 -19.86 -40.82 2.06
CA ALA A 426 -18.57 -41.47 1.80
C ALA A 426 -17.81 -41.76 3.10
#